data_AF-A0A960N3P1-F1
#
_entry.id   AF-A0A960N3P1-F1
#
_cell.length_a   1.000
_cell.length_b   1.000
_cell.length_c   1.000
_cell.angle_alpha   90.00
_cell.angle_beta   90.00
_cell.angle_gamma   90.00
#
_symmetry.space_group_name_H-M   'P 1'
#
loop_
_entity.id
_entity.type
_entity.pdbx_description
1 polymer ?
#
loop_
_entity_poly.entity_id
_entity_poly.type
_entity_poly.pdbx_seq_one_letter_code
_entity_poly.pdbx_strand_id
1 'polypeptide(L)'
;MVPLSRPRCPIDFRAGATEHDVFLSPEGEKVIKLTIPPKFGARGQVIDYVKNVLWANHLFGDDIRLVGIVATNAGPAIVTSQPFIEGGAPTQEEVAEWFLDQGYLPDGYFKWRHPESGAIIADAHPGNLVRTEWGLIPIDLQILNPGGG
;
A
#
# COMPACT_ATOMS: atom_id res chain seq x y z
N MET A 1 13.16 15.60 -40.79
CA MET A 1 12.93 15.82 -39.35
C MET A 1 12.07 14.66 -38.87
N VAL A 2 12.68 13.64 -38.29
CA VAL A 2 11.95 12.48 -37.75
C VAL A 2 11.35 12.92 -36.41
N PRO A 3 10.04 12.73 -36.17
CA PRO A 3 9.51 13.04 -34.86
C PRO A 3 10.17 12.09 -33.86
N LEU A 4 10.80 12.65 -32.83
CA LEU A 4 11.26 11.88 -31.68
C LEU A 4 10.02 11.20 -31.09
N SER A 5 9.87 9.90 -31.38
CA SER A 5 8.91 9.07 -30.65
C SER A 5 9.24 9.21 -29.19
N ARG A 6 8.29 9.68 -28.38
CA ARG A 6 8.42 9.65 -26.93
C ARG A 6 8.86 8.23 -26.54
N PRO A 7 9.95 8.04 -25.78
CA PRO A 7 10.26 6.72 -25.27
C PRO A 7 9.00 6.20 -24.57
N ARG A 8 8.56 4.98 -24.90
CA ARG A 8 7.51 4.33 -24.11
C ARG A 8 8.06 4.27 -22.69
N CYS A 9 7.38 4.94 -21.77
CA CYS A 9 7.67 4.76 -20.36
C CYS A 9 7.46 3.25 -20.11
N PRO A 10 8.49 2.50 -19.68
CA PRO A 10 8.36 1.06 -19.54
C PRO A 10 7.52 0.70 -18.32
N ILE A 11 7.08 1.69 -17.54
CA ILE A 11 6.12 1.58 -16.45
C ILE A 11 4.69 1.86 -16.95
N ASP A 12 3.78 0.92 -16.68
CA ASP A 12 2.37 1.00 -17.07
C ASP A 12 1.56 1.60 -15.91
N PHE A 13 0.85 2.71 -16.15
CA PHE A 13 0.03 3.34 -15.12
C PHE A 13 -1.21 2.49 -14.85
N ARG A 14 -1.34 1.98 -13.63
CA ARG A 14 -2.43 1.05 -13.26
C ARG A 14 -3.58 1.76 -12.58
N ALA A 15 -3.29 2.66 -11.66
CA ALA A 15 -4.32 3.41 -10.92
C ALA A 15 -3.71 4.63 -10.22
N GLY A 16 -4.53 5.65 -10.00
CA GLY A 16 -4.24 6.74 -9.09
C GLY A 16 -5.24 6.70 -7.94
N ALA A 17 -4.75 6.77 -6.71
CA ALA A 17 -5.55 6.99 -5.51
C ALA A 17 -5.37 8.45 -5.03
N THR A 18 -6.01 8.83 -3.92
CA THR A 18 -5.79 10.14 -3.30
C THR A 18 -4.38 10.35 -2.77
N GLU A 19 -3.60 9.27 -2.64
CA GLU A 19 -2.32 9.25 -1.94
C GLU A 19 -1.14 8.84 -2.82
N HIS A 20 -1.38 7.95 -3.77
CA HIS A 20 -0.35 7.38 -4.64
C HIS A 20 -0.78 7.32 -6.09
N ASP A 21 0.18 7.59 -6.98
CA ASP A 21 0.16 7.05 -8.33
C ASP A 21 0.81 5.67 -8.34
N VAL A 22 0.15 4.72 -8.99
CA VAL A 22 0.51 3.30 -8.99
C VAL A 22 0.87 2.87 -10.41
N PHE A 23 2.06 2.32 -10.55
CA PHE A 23 2.60 1.83 -11.82
C PHE A 23 2.99 0.36 -11.69
N LEU A 24 2.87 -0.39 -12.77
CA LEU A 24 3.47 -1.72 -12.87
C LEU A 24 4.90 -1.60 -13.40
N SER A 25 5.82 -2.40 -12.85
CA SER A 25 7.16 -2.54 -13.40
C SER A 25 7.11 -3.11 -14.83
N PRO A 26 8.13 -2.84 -15.67
CA PRO A 26 8.17 -3.35 -17.04
C PRO A 26 8.05 -4.88 -17.14
N GLU A 27 8.59 -5.59 -16.15
CA GLU A 27 8.59 -7.05 -16.05
C GLU A 27 7.26 -7.60 -15.52
N GLY A 28 6.37 -6.74 -14.98
CA GLY A 28 5.08 -7.15 -14.43
C GLY A 28 5.14 -7.74 -13.02
N GLU A 29 6.32 -7.84 -12.42
CA GLU A 29 6.54 -8.51 -11.13
C GLU A 29 6.32 -7.59 -9.92
N LYS A 30 6.38 -6.27 -10.12
CA LYS A 30 6.31 -5.29 -9.04
C LYS A 30 5.33 -4.17 -9.34
N VAL A 31 4.77 -3.65 -8.27
CA VAL A 31 4.07 -2.37 -8.27
C VAL A 31 5.03 -1.30 -7.74
N ILE A 32 5.10 -0.18 -8.45
CA ILE A 32 5.84 1.03 -8.05
C ILE A 32 4.82 2.08 -7.65
N LYS A 33 4.92 2.59 -6.43
CA LYS A 33 4.04 3.64 -5.90
C LYS A 33 4.80 4.94 -5.72
N LEU A 34 4.20 6.04 -6.14
CA LEU A 34 4.71 7.40 -5.95
C LEU A 34 3.73 8.18 -5.07
N THR A 35 4.17 8.72 -3.93
CA THR A 35 3.32 9.61 -3.12
C THR A 35 2.97 10.87 -3.89
N ILE A 36 1.71 11.32 -3.80
CA ILE A 36 1.23 12.53 -4.48
C ILE A 36 1.60 13.80 -3.67
N PRO A 37 2.51 14.66 -4.15
CA PRO A 37 2.91 15.86 -3.44
C PRO A 37 1.74 16.87 -3.32
N PRO A 38 1.74 17.74 -2.29
CA PRO A 38 2.81 17.95 -1.31
C PRO A 38 2.77 16.97 -0.12
N LYS A 39 1.91 15.94 -0.17
CA LYS A 39 1.73 14.97 0.91
C LYS A 39 2.57 13.72 0.67
N PHE A 40 2.99 13.10 1.77
CA PHE A 40 3.61 11.77 1.76
C PHE A 40 2.61 10.74 2.29
N GLY A 41 1.83 10.14 1.39
CA GLY A 41 0.75 9.19 1.71
C GLY A 41 -0.38 9.79 2.56
N ALA A 42 -1.20 8.94 3.17
CA ALA A 42 -2.37 9.29 3.98
C ALA A 42 -2.12 10.38 5.03
N ARG A 43 -1.00 10.22 5.75
CA ARG A 43 -0.66 11.04 6.92
C ARG A 43 0.14 12.29 6.56
N GLY A 44 0.53 12.43 5.29
CA GLY A 44 1.15 13.63 4.74
C GLY A 44 2.59 13.89 5.17
N GLN A 45 3.15 13.16 6.13
CA GLN A 45 4.51 13.33 6.64
C GLN A 45 5.42 12.18 6.19
N VAL A 46 6.67 12.48 5.80
CA VAL A 46 7.66 11.47 5.36
C VAL A 46 7.85 10.38 6.42
N ILE A 47 8.01 10.79 7.68
CA ILE A 47 8.29 9.84 8.77
C ILE A 47 7.13 8.86 8.99
N ASP A 48 5.89 9.34 8.83
CA ASP A 48 4.69 8.52 8.99
C ASP A 48 4.55 7.53 7.83
N TYR A 49 4.89 7.97 6.62
CA TYR A 49 4.91 7.09 5.45
C TYR A 49 5.95 5.96 5.60
N VAL A 50 7.19 6.32 5.93
CA VAL A 50 8.28 5.33 6.09
C VAL A 50 8.01 4.38 7.26
N LYS A 51 7.45 4.87 8.38
CA LYS A 51 7.01 4.01 9.49
C LYS A 51 5.94 3.02 9.03
N ASN A 52 4.97 3.47 8.23
CA ASN A 52 3.91 2.60 7.72
C ASN A 52 4.49 1.46 6.89
N VAL A 53 5.42 1.79 5.98
CA VAL A 53 6.15 0.80 5.16
C VAL A 53 6.87 -0.24 6.03
N LEU A 54 7.61 0.22 7.04
CA LEU A 54 8.33 -0.68 7.95
C LEU A 54 7.38 -1.59 8.74
N TRP A 55 6.26 -1.04 9.22
CA TRP A 55 5.28 -1.81 9.98
C TRP A 55 4.47 -2.77 9.11
N ALA A 56 4.16 -2.41 7.88
CA ALA A 56 3.52 -3.31 6.92
C ALA A 56 4.40 -4.54 6.65
N ASN A 57 5.69 -4.32 6.35
CA ASN A 57 6.65 -5.41 6.19
C ASN A 57 6.76 -6.27 7.46
N HIS A 58 6.76 -5.64 8.63
CA HIS A 58 6.86 -6.36 9.91
C HIS A 58 5.63 -7.22 10.22
N LEU A 59 4.42 -6.67 10.05
CA LEU A 59 3.18 -7.35 10.42
C LEU A 59 2.71 -8.37 9.38
N PHE A 60 2.89 -8.08 8.09
CA PHE A 60 2.32 -8.87 7.01
C PHE A 60 3.36 -9.64 6.19
N GLY A 61 4.64 -9.49 6.52
CA GLY A 61 5.73 -10.12 5.77
C GLY A 61 5.89 -9.58 4.35
N ASP A 62 5.38 -8.38 4.08
CA ASP A 62 5.49 -7.73 2.77
C ASP A 62 6.97 -7.38 2.45
N ASP A 63 7.25 -7.18 1.16
CA ASP A 63 8.56 -6.80 0.62
C ASP A 63 8.53 -5.38 0.05
N ILE A 64 7.95 -4.44 0.81
CA ILE A 64 7.92 -3.03 0.41
C ILE A 64 9.33 -2.44 0.58
N ARG A 65 9.90 -1.92 -0.52
CA ARG A 65 11.22 -1.29 -0.55
C ARG A 65 11.10 0.19 -0.88
N LEU A 66 11.79 1.02 -0.11
CA LEU A 66 12.05 2.40 -0.48
C LEU A 66 13.04 2.42 -1.65
N VAL A 67 12.59 2.88 -2.82
CA VAL A 67 13.41 2.92 -4.04
C VAL A 67 14.15 4.25 -4.13
N GLY A 68 13.50 5.35 -3.75
CA GLY A 68 14.12 6.67 -3.79
C GLY A 68 13.15 7.81 -3.59
N ILE A 69 13.60 9.01 -3.94
CA ILE A 69 12.82 10.25 -3.91
C ILE A 69 12.96 10.90 -5.28
N VAL A 70 11.85 11.31 -5.89
CA VAL A 70 11.83 12.02 -7.16
C VAL A 70 11.34 13.45 -6.96
N ALA A 71 11.99 14.41 -7.60
CA ALA A 71 11.52 15.79 -7.63
C ALA A 71 10.37 15.92 -8.64
N THR A 72 9.26 16.52 -8.24
CA THR A 72 8.15 16.87 -9.12
C THR A 72 7.89 18.38 -9.07
N ASN A 73 7.08 18.89 -10.00
CA ASN A 73 6.67 20.29 -10.00
C ASN A 73 5.86 20.69 -8.76
N ALA A 74 5.22 19.74 -8.08
CA ALA A 74 4.41 19.95 -6.88
C ALA A 74 5.18 19.69 -5.57
N GLY A 75 6.47 19.31 -5.66
CA GLY A 75 7.31 18.93 -4.52
C GLY A 75 7.91 17.53 -4.67
N PRO A 76 8.72 17.08 -3.70
CA PRO A 76 9.30 15.73 -3.72
C PRO A 76 8.22 14.66 -3.50
N ALA A 77 8.35 13.55 -4.21
CA ALA A 77 7.57 12.33 -4.02
C ALA A 77 8.46 11.17 -3.59
N ILE A 78 8.00 10.36 -2.66
CA ILE A 78 8.65 9.12 -2.27
C ILE A 78 8.25 8.02 -3.25
N VAL A 79 9.23 7.21 -3.67
CA VAL A 79 9.04 6.04 -4.53
C VAL A 79 9.23 4.78 -3.70
N THR A 80 8.22 3.94 -3.67
CA THR A 80 8.30 2.58 -3.11
C THR A 80 8.01 1.54 -4.16
N SER A 81 8.53 0.32 -3.96
CA SER A 81 8.15 -0.86 -4.73
C SER A 81 7.66 -1.96 -3.82
N GLN A 82 6.69 -2.73 -4.27
CA GLN A 82 6.24 -3.97 -3.60
C GLN A 82 5.96 -5.04 -4.66
N PRO A 83 5.91 -6.34 -4.30
CA PRO A 83 5.49 -7.39 -5.21
C PRO A 83 4.11 -7.10 -5.82
N PHE A 84 3.95 -7.37 -7.11
CA PHE A 84 2.62 -7.38 -7.73
C PHE A 84 1.90 -8.67 -7.33
N ILE A 85 0.71 -8.51 -6.76
CA ILE A 85 -0.14 -9.64 -6.36
C ILE A 85 -1.28 -9.78 -7.36
N GLU A 86 -1.31 -10.91 -8.06
CA GLU A 86 -2.43 -11.25 -8.93
C GLU A 86 -3.60 -11.79 -8.09
N GLY A 87 -4.81 -11.29 -8.37
CA GLY A 87 -6.01 -11.71 -7.66
C GLY A 87 -7.21 -10.82 -7.93
N GLY A 88 -8.28 -11.08 -7.20
CA GLY A 88 -9.54 -10.32 -7.27
C GLY A 88 -9.70 -9.35 -6.11
N ALA A 89 -10.70 -8.46 -6.21
CA ALA A 89 -11.13 -7.64 -5.06
C ALA A 89 -11.94 -8.51 -4.09
N PRO A 90 -11.62 -8.52 -2.78
CA PRO A 90 -12.47 -9.17 -1.77
C PRO A 90 -13.80 -8.41 -1.58
N THR A 91 -14.75 -9.02 -0.88
CA THR A 91 -15.92 -8.28 -0.36
C THR A 91 -15.59 -7.65 0.99
N GLN A 92 -16.43 -6.73 1.45
CA GLN A 92 -16.24 -6.13 2.78
C GLN A 92 -16.40 -7.17 3.90
N GLU A 93 -17.30 -8.14 3.70
CA GLU A 93 -17.56 -9.23 4.63
C GLU A 93 -16.33 -10.15 4.76
N GLU A 94 -15.69 -10.51 3.65
CA GLU A 94 -14.46 -11.31 3.69
C GLU A 94 -13.29 -10.57 4.35
N VAL A 95 -13.17 -9.25 4.13
CA VAL A 95 -12.17 -8.45 4.83
C VAL A 95 -12.44 -8.50 6.33
N ALA A 96 -13.71 -8.40 6.74
CA ALA A 96 -14.08 -8.46 8.15
C ALA A 96 -13.78 -9.84 8.77
N GLU A 97 -14.17 -10.91 8.10
CA GLU A 97 -13.89 -12.30 8.52
C GLU A 97 -12.38 -12.53 8.65
N TRP A 98 -11.58 -12.07 7.68
CA TRP A 98 -10.12 -12.21 7.69
C TRP A 98 -9.47 -11.52 8.89
N PHE A 99 -9.93 -10.34 9.29
CA PHE A 99 -9.43 -9.67 10.51
C PHE A 99 -9.86 -10.40 11.78
N LEU A 100 -11.12 -10.84 11.86
CA LEU A 100 -11.65 -11.56 13.00
C LEU A 100 -10.92 -12.89 13.24
N ASP A 101 -10.62 -13.63 12.17
CA ASP A 101 -9.88 -14.90 12.23
C ASP A 101 -8.45 -14.73 12.75
N GLN A 102 -7.88 -13.53 12.61
CA GLN A 102 -6.56 -13.16 13.15
C GLN A 102 -6.63 -12.53 14.55
N GLY A 103 -7.81 -12.52 15.18
CA GLY A 103 -7.99 -11.98 16.54
C GLY A 103 -8.13 -10.46 16.60
N TYR A 104 -8.23 -9.76 15.47
CA TYR A 104 -8.55 -8.33 15.46
C TYR A 104 -10.05 -8.11 15.68
N LEU A 105 -10.38 -7.03 16.38
CA LEU A 105 -11.75 -6.58 16.58
C LEU A 105 -11.99 -5.23 15.90
N PRO A 106 -13.22 -4.94 15.42
CA PRO A 106 -13.55 -3.63 14.86
C PRO A 106 -13.28 -2.48 15.86
N ASP A 107 -12.57 -1.44 15.41
CA ASP A 107 -12.19 -0.24 16.19
C ASP A 107 -12.55 1.07 15.44
N GLY A 108 -13.52 1.00 14.53
CA GLY A 108 -14.03 2.11 13.72
C GLY A 108 -14.26 1.75 12.26
N TYR A 109 -14.55 2.76 11.44
CA TYR A 109 -14.75 2.57 9.99
C TYR A 109 -13.46 2.12 9.32
N PHE A 110 -13.46 0.94 8.72
CA PHE A 110 -12.29 0.28 8.13
C PHE A 110 -11.07 0.25 9.06
N LYS A 111 -11.32 0.09 10.36
CA LYS A 111 -10.30 0.14 11.40
C LYS A 111 -10.45 -1.03 12.36
N TRP A 112 -9.32 -1.61 12.72
CA TRP A 112 -9.21 -2.87 13.44
C TRP A 112 -8.15 -2.77 14.54
N ARG A 113 -8.40 -3.44 15.66
CA ARG A 113 -7.49 -3.47 16.81
C ARG A 113 -7.32 -4.90 17.31
N HIS A 114 -6.08 -5.33 17.48
CA HIS A 114 -5.79 -6.58 18.16
C HIS A 114 -5.74 -6.32 19.68
N PRO A 115 -6.59 -6.96 20.50
CA PRO A 115 -6.70 -6.63 21.93
C PRO A 115 -5.44 -7.03 22.71
N GLU A 116 -4.76 -8.12 22.34
CA GLU A 116 -3.59 -8.61 23.07
C GLU A 116 -2.31 -7.82 22.74
N SER A 117 -1.90 -7.77 21.46
CA SER A 117 -0.73 -6.99 21.04
C SER A 117 -0.95 -5.48 21.06
N GLY A 118 -2.20 -5.01 21.00
CA GLY A 118 -2.51 -3.58 20.88
C GLY A 118 -2.26 -3.00 19.47
N ALA A 119 -2.01 -3.86 18.47
CA ALA A 119 -1.87 -3.43 17.08
C ALA A 119 -3.14 -2.73 16.59
N ILE A 120 -2.99 -1.67 15.80
CA ILE A 120 -4.08 -0.89 15.23
C ILE A 120 -3.83 -0.71 13.74
N ILE A 121 -4.77 -1.18 12.94
CA ILE A 121 -4.74 -1.11 11.47
C ILE A 121 -5.96 -0.30 11.02
N ALA A 122 -5.76 0.59 10.07
CA ALA A 122 -6.77 1.44 9.46
C ALA A 122 -6.70 1.34 7.94
N ASP A 123 -7.67 1.97 7.28
CA ASP A 123 -7.83 1.95 5.81
C ASP A 123 -8.00 0.53 5.25
N ALA A 124 -8.61 -0.36 6.05
CA ALA A 124 -8.89 -1.75 5.71
C ALA A 124 -10.17 -1.91 4.87
N HIS A 125 -10.22 -1.24 3.73
CA HIS A 125 -11.30 -1.39 2.75
C HIS A 125 -10.91 -2.36 1.62
N PRO A 126 -11.86 -2.89 0.84
CA PRO A 126 -11.57 -3.96 -0.13
C PRO A 126 -10.54 -3.58 -1.21
N GLY A 127 -10.40 -2.29 -1.53
CA GLY A 127 -9.36 -1.82 -2.45
C GLY A 127 -7.91 -1.95 -1.95
N ASN A 128 -7.68 -2.17 -0.66
CA ASN A 128 -6.35 -2.26 -0.05
C ASN A 128 -5.95 -3.71 0.30
N LEU A 129 -6.76 -4.68 -0.12
CA LEU A 129 -6.50 -6.10 0.00
C LEU A 129 -6.77 -6.79 -1.33
N VAL A 130 -6.04 -7.86 -1.61
CA VAL A 130 -6.23 -8.70 -2.79
C VAL A 130 -6.65 -10.09 -2.36
N ARG A 131 -7.74 -10.60 -2.94
CA ARG A 131 -8.18 -11.99 -2.77
C ARG A 131 -7.37 -12.88 -3.71
N THR A 132 -6.61 -13.80 -3.13
CA THR A 132 -5.82 -14.82 -3.84
C THR A 132 -6.32 -16.22 -3.50
N GLU A 133 -5.75 -17.25 -4.13
CA GLU A 133 -6.02 -18.65 -3.77
C GLU A 133 -5.49 -19.03 -2.37
N TRP A 134 -4.55 -18.26 -1.82
CA TRP A 134 -3.96 -18.49 -0.49
C TRP A 134 -4.61 -17.65 0.63
N GLY A 135 -5.62 -16.85 0.30
CA GLY A 135 -6.30 -15.94 1.24
C GLY A 135 -6.18 -14.47 0.84
N LEU A 136 -6.50 -13.57 1.78
CA LEU A 136 -6.38 -12.13 1.55
C LEU A 136 -4.96 -11.67 1.83
N ILE A 137 -4.42 -10.89 0.88
CA ILE A 137 -3.10 -10.28 0.98
C ILE A 137 -3.28 -8.75 1.09
N PRO A 138 -2.83 -8.12 2.20
CA PRO A 138 -2.77 -6.68 2.31
C PRO A 138 -1.81 -6.06 1.30
N ILE A 139 -2.21 -4.96 0.66
CA ILE A 139 -1.35 -4.24 -0.31
C ILE A 139 -1.18 -2.76 -0.02
N ASP A 140 -2.03 -2.15 0.83
CA ASP A 140 -1.94 -0.72 1.18
C ASP A 140 -2.64 -0.34 2.49
N LEU A 141 -2.42 -1.09 3.57
CA LEU A 141 -3.04 -0.77 4.88
C LEU A 141 -2.28 0.33 5.64
N GLN A 142 -3.00 1.08 6.47
CA GLN A 142 -2.41 2.06 7.38
C GLN A 142 -2.23 1.45 8.78
N ILE A 143 -0.99 1.16 9.17
CA ILE A 143 -0.63 0.70 10.51
C ILE A 143 -0.45 1.92 11.40
N LEU A 144 -1.36 2.12 12.35
CA LEU A 144 -1.31 3.23 13.31
C LEU A 144 -0.50 2.87 14.56
N ASN A 145 -0.48 1.59 14.91
CA ASN A 145 0.34 1.01 15.97
C ASN A 145 0.68 -0.44 15.57
N PRO A 146 1.95 -0.86 15.53
CA PRO A 146 2.30 -2.24 15.22
C PRO A 146 1.98 -3.23 16.37
N GLY A 147 1.64 -2.72 17.56
CA GLY A 147 1.50 -3.53 18.77
C GLY A 147 2.83 -3.79 19.48
N GLY A 148 2.76 -4.32 20.69
CA GLY A 148 3.89 -4.83 21.45
C GLY A 148 4.03 -6.34 21.26
N GLY A 149 5.26 -6.81 21.06
CA GLY A 149 5.62 -8.23 21.15
C GLY A 149 5.82 -8.68 22.59
#